data_AF-A0A925ACS3-F1
#
_entry.id   AF-A0A925ACS3-F1
#
_cell.length_a   1.000
_cell.length_b   1.000
_cell.length_c   1.000
_cell.angle_alpha   90.00
_cell.angle_beta   90.00
_cell.angle_gamma   90.00
#
_symmetry.space_group_name_H-M   'P 1'
#
loop_
_entity.id
_entity.type
_entity.pdbx_description
1 polymer ?
#
loop_
_entity_poly.entity_id
_entity_poly.type
_entity_poly.pdbx_seq_one_letter_code
_entity_poly.pdbx_strand_id
1 'polypeptide(L)'
;MNKGTTTARCTPASRTTEFRKAKDLRRRHGREAAEALVLRATWLPDCDRQLVLAVYEEGKSVIDLASLMKQPVRTLRARVRRLVERITSPIFAFVALNLDQWPMMLKRVAEACVVRGLTIKEASAELRISYYSVRRHLDLIRTMLETGTPGAAMSSWTSAPARARRGGDLPALKNQLHAGEAEDDDEDDETFGDRRDDDDPAEPERCEEEGRAGRHASSNGSGRLGR
;
A
#
# COMPACT_ATOMS: atom_id res chain seq x y z
N MET A 1 -73.03 -33.55 -7.20
CA MET A 1 -72.86 -33.06 -5.81
C MET A 1 -71.44 -33.35 -5.35
N ASN A 2 -70.64 -32.32 -5.05
CA ASN A 2 -69.46 -32.27 -4.16
C ASN A 2 -68.76 -30.92 -4.39
N LYS A 3 -69.15 -29.90 -3.62
CA LYS A 3 -68.44 -29.33 -2.44
C LYS A 3 -67.11 -28.68 -2.83
N GLY A 4 -67.20 -27.39 -3.17
CA GLY A 4 -66.06 -26.50 -3.38
C GLY A 4 -65.35 -26.17 -2.08
N THR A 5 -64.04 -26.35 -2.06
CA THR A 5 -63.14 -25.98 -0.96
C THR A 5 -62.62 -24.57 -1.19
N THR A 6 -63.14 -23.63 -0.39
CA THR A 6 -62.66 -22.25 -0.28
C THR A 6 -61.34 -22.24 0.50
N THR A 7 -60.22 -22.09 -0.22
CA THR A 7 -58.91 -21.87 0.40
C THR A 7 -58.80 -20.41 0.81
N ALA A 8 -58.95 -20.16 2.12
CA ALA A 8 -58.71 -18.87 2.74
C ALA A 8 -57.24 -18.45 2.55
N ARG A 9 -57.03 -17.32 1.86
CA ARG A 9 -55.73 -16.66 1.75
C ARG A 9 -55.42 -15.97 3.08
N CYS A 10 -54.57 -16.59 3.88
CA CYS A 10 -53.93 -15.92 5.01
C CYS A 10 -52.94 -14.87 4.49
N THR A 11 -53.20 -13.61 4.81
CA THR A 11 -52.34 -12.46 4.52
C THR A 11 -51.25 -12.34 5.60
N PRO A 12 -49.95 -12.54 5.32
CA PRO A 12 -48.90 -12.31 6.30
C PRO A 12 -48.47 -10.83 6.28
N ALA A 13 -49.30 -9.94 6.83
CA ALA A 13 -48.86 -8.62 7.30
C ALA A 13 -48.70 -8.78 8.82
N SER A 14 -47.51 -8.93 9.40
CA SER A 14 -46.74 -7.76 9.87
C SER A 14 -45.41 -8.17 10.57
N ARG A 15 -44.74 -9.27 10.18
CA ARG A 15 -43.48 -9.73 10.85
C ARG A 15 -42.16 -9.36 10.15
N THR A 16 -42.18 -8.57 9.08
CA THR A 16 -41.00 -8.34 8.23
C THR A 16 -40.19 -7.07 8.54
N THR A 17 -40.61 -6.24 9.50
CA THR A 17 -39.90 -4.98 9.81
C THR A 17 -38.71 -5.17 10.76
N GLU A 18 -38.77 -6.10 11.72
CA GLU A 18 -37.64 -6.32 12.65
C GLU A 18 -36.47 -7.06 12.00
N PHE A 19 -36.73 -8.03 11.11
CA PHE A 19 -35.67 -8.73 10.37
C PHE A 19 -34.98 -7.87 9.29
N ARG A 20 -35.60 -6.78 8.83
CA ARG A 20 -34.95 -5.80 7.94
C ARG A 20 -33.88 -4.99 8.67
N LYS A 21 -34.03 -4.76 9.98
CA LYS A 21 -33.09 -3.98 10.81
C LYS A 21 -31.78 -4.72 11.08
N ALA A 22 -31.84 -6.05 11.27
CA ALA A 22 -30.64 -6.89 11.43
C ALA A 22 -29.87 -7.11 10.11
N LYS A 23 -30.53 -6.96 8.95
CA LYS A 23 -29.92 -7.20 7.64
C LYS A 23 -29.10 -6.02 7.10
N ASP A 24 -29.21 -4.84 7.70
CA ASP A 24 -28.54 -3.62 7.23
C ASP A 24 -27.25 -3.27 8.01
N LEU A 25 -26.94 -4.04 9.06
CA LEU A 25 -25.67 -3.87 9.78
C LEU A 25 -24.47 -4.17 8.87
N ARG A 26 -24.59 -5.03 7.85
CA ARG A 26 -23.51 -5.29 6.88
C ARG A 26 -23.15 -4.06 6.04
N ARG A 27 -24.15 -3.27 5.61
CA ARG A 27 -23.91 -2.02 4.87
C ARG A 27 -23.44 -0.92 5.81
N ARG A 28 -23.99 -0.86 7.02
CA ARG A 28 -23.56 0.11 8.04
C ARG A 28 -22.10 -0.09 8.47
N HIS A 29 -21.68 -1.32 8.79
CA HIS A 29 -20.28 -1.62 9.11
C HIS A 29 -19.36 -1.35 7.93
N GLY A 30 -19.83 -1.55 6.69
CA GLY A 30 -19.09 -1.18 5.48
C GLY A 30 -18.82 0.32 5.40
N ARG A 31 -19.81 1.15 5.72
CA ARG A 31 -19.66 2.61 5.73
C ARG A 31 -18.73 3.10 6.83
N GLU A 32 -18.91 2.64 8.07
CA GLU A 32 -18.05 3.02 9.20
C GLU A 32 -16.58 2.59 8.95
N ALA A 33 -16.37 1.41 8.37
CA ALA A 33 -15.04 0.96 7.96
C ALA A 33 -14.45 1.81 6.83
N ALA A 34 -15.26 2.18 5.82
CA ALA A 34 -14.81 3.05 4.73
C ALA A 34 -14.43 4.45 5.24
N GLU A 35 -15.23 5.05 6.12
CA GLU A 35 -14.93 6.35 6.77
C GLU A 35 -13.62 6.27 7.57
N ALA A 36 -13.40 5.19 8.33
CA ALA A 36 -12.15 4.97 9.05
C ALA A 36 -10.94 4.82 8.11
N LEU A 37 -11.09 4.16 6.97
CA LEU A 37 -10.03 4.04 5.95
C LEU A 37 -9.70 5.39 5.32
N VAL A 38 -10.71 6.19 4.97
CA VAL A 38 -10.55 7.53 4.40
C VAL A 38 -9.81 8.44 5.37
N LEU A 39 -10.22 8.46 6.65
CA LEU A 39 -9.53 9.23 7.68
C LEU A 39 -8.05 8.82 7.81
N ARG A 40 -7.77 7.51 7.77
CA ARG A 40 -6.40 7.00 7.83
C ARG A 40 -5.58 7.18 6.57
N ALA A 41 -6.22 7.34 5.42
CA ALA A 41 -5.54 7.61 4.16
C ALA A 41 -4.84 8.97 4.15
N THR A 42 -5.19 9.88 5.06
CA THR A 42 -4.53 11.20 5.21
C THR A 42 -3.02 11.07 5.46
N TRP A 43 -2.58 10.01 6.12
CA TRP A 43 -1.16 9.74 6.38
C TRP A 43 -0.43 9.05 5.22
N LEU A 44 -1.15 8.60 4.18
CA LEU A 44 -0.53 7.93 3.04
C LEU A 44 0.13 8.92 2.07
N PRO A 45 1.12 8.45 1.26
CA PRO A 45 1.61 9.19 0.11
C PRO A 45 0.48 9.57 -0.85
N ASP A 46 0.59 10.72 -1.50
CA ASP A 46 -0.49 11.30 -2.31
C ASP A 46 -1.06 10.32 -3.34
N CYS A 47 -0.21 9.62 -4.09
CA CYS A 47 -0.64 8.64 -5.10
C CYS A 47 -1.47 7.48 -4.49
N ASP A 48 -1.08 6.99 -3.31
CA ASP A 48 -1.80 5.92 -2.62
C ASP A 48 -3.07 6.45 -1.95
N ARG A 49 -3.01 7.66 -1.38
CA ARG A 49 -4.17 8.34 -0.79
C ARG A 49 -5.27 8.52 -1.82
N GLN A 50 -4.95 9.09 -2.99
CA GLN A 50 -5.93 9.31 -4.06
C GLN A 50 -6.60 8.00 -4.51
N LEU A 51 -5.85 6.89 -4.57
CA LEU A 51 -6.40 5.60 -4.91
C LEU A 51 -7.42 5.10 -3.87
N VAL A 52 -7.13 5.31 -2.57
CA VAL A 52 -8.06 4.95 -1.49
C VAL A 52 -9.31 5.83 -1.50
N LEU A 53 -9.17 7.14 -1.69
CA LEU A 53 -10.31 8.07 -1.77
C LEU A 53 -11.21 7.72 -2.96
N ALA A 54 -10.64 7.50 -4.14
CA ALA A 54 -11.40 7.13 -5.33
C ALA A 54 -12.25 5.86 -5.13
N VAL A 55 -11.72 4.85 -4.44
CA VAL A 55 -12.44 3.59 -4.21
C VAL A 55 -13.47 3.70 -3.09
N TYR A 56 -13.11 4.30 -1.95
CA TYR A 56 -13.92 4.24 -0.73
C TYR A 56 -14.78 5.49 -0.47
N GLU A 57 -14.35 6.66 -0.93
CA GLU A 57 -15.11 7.91 -0.80
C GLU A 57 -15.97 8.17 -2.05
N GLU A 58 -15.38 8.05 -3.24
CA GLU A 58 -16.08 8.32 -4.51
C GLU A 58 -16.85 7.09 -5.04
N GLY A 59 -16.58 5.89 -4.52
CA GLY A 59 -17.23 4.65 -4.94
C GLY A 59 -16.87 4.19 -6.35
N LYS A 60 -15.73 4.62 -6.91
CA LYS A 60 -15.29 4.21 -8.26
C LYS A 60 -14.91 2.73 -8.28
N SER A 61 -15.27 2.05 -9.36
CA SER A 61 -14.84 0.66 -9.59
C SER A 61 -13.34 0.58 -9.84
N VAL A 62 -12.68 -0.44 -9.28
CA VAL A 62 -11.26 -0.72 -9.54
C VAL A 62 -11.01 -1.00 -11.04
N ILE A 63 -12.02 -1.50 -11.76
CA ILE A 63 -11.93 -1.73 -13.21
C ILE A 63 -11.80 -0.39 -13.95
N ASP A 64 -12.64 0.58 -13.61
CA ASP A 64 -12.64 1.90 -14.24
C ASP A 64 -11.34 2.66 -13.93
N LEU A 65 -10.86 2.57 -12.69
CA LEU A 65 -9.59 3.15 -12.28
C LEU A 65 -8.40 2.50 -12.99
N ALA A 66 -8.42 1.18 -13.19
CA ALA A 66 -7.39 0.47 -13.93
C ALA A 66 -7.31 0.92 -15.40
N SER A 67 -8.47 1.07 -16.05
CA SER A 67 -8.57 1.63 -17.41
C SER A 67 -8.04 3.07 -17.48
N LEU A 68 -8.38 3.91 -16.49
CA LEU A 68 -7.92 5.31 -16.41
C LEU A 68 -6.40 5.41 -16.22
N MET A 69 -5.83 4.57 -15.35
CA MET A 69 -4.38 4.55 -15.05
C MET A 69 -3.56 3.74 -16.07
N LYS A 70 -4.20 3.08 -17.03
CA LYS A 70 -3.58 2.13 -17.97
C LYS A 70 -2.78 1.03 -17.26
N GLN A 71 -3.32 0.50 -16.16
CA GLN A 71 -2.72 -0.59 -15.39
C GLN A 71 -3.57 -1.85 -15.45
N PRO A 72 -2.98 -3.06 -15.42
CA PRO A 72 -3.76 -4.28 -15.34
C PRO A 72 -4.63 -4.32 -14.07
N VAL A 73 -5.89 -4.75 -14.21
CA VAL A 73 -6.86 -4.81 -13.10
C VAL A 73 -6.35 -5.66 -11.94
N ARG A 74 -5.67 -6.78 -12.22
CA ARG A 74 -5.07 -7.67 -11.21
C ARG A 74 -4.06 -6.93 -10.34
N THR A 75 -3.18 -6.13 -10.96
CA THR A 75 -2.16 -5.33 -10.27
C THR A 75 -2.78 -4.27 -9.38
N LEU A 76 -3.80 -3.56 -9.89
CA LEU A 76 -4.46 -2.50 -9.13
C LEU A 76 -5.24 -3.08 -7.94
N ARG A 77 -5.94 -4.20 -8.11
CA ARG A 77 -6.61 -4.92 -7.01
C ARG A 77 -5.62 -5.37 -5.93
N ALA A 78 -4.50 -5.95 -6.33
CA ALA A 78 -3.45 -6.36 -5.39
C ALA A 78 -2.88 -5.16 -4.63
N ARG A 79 -2.67 -4.03 -5.31
CA ARG A 79 -2.21 -2.77 -4.69
C ARG A 79 -3.23 -2.26 -3.67
N VAL A 80 -4.50 -2.13 -4.04
CA VAL A 80 -5.58 -1.68 -3.12
C VAL A 80 -5.67 -2.59 -1.90
N ARG A 81 -5.62 -3.91 -2.09
CA ARG A 81 -5.64 -4.87 -0.99
C ARG A 81 -4.47 -4.65 -0.02
N ARG A 82 -3.25 -4.51 -0.52
CA ARG A 82 -2.06 -4.23 0.31
C ARG A 82 -2.18 -2.90 1.06
N LEU A 83 -2.73 -1.87 0.42
CA LEU A 83 -2.98 -0.57 1.08
C LEU A 83 -3.96 -0.72 2.25
N VAL A 84 -5.07 -1.42 2.04
CA VAL A 84 -6.08 -1.65 3.08
C VAL A 84 -5.50 -2.47 4.23
N GLU A 85 -4.81 -3.58 3.94
CA GLU A 85 -4.12 -4.39 4.95
C GLU A 85 -3.10 -3.55 5.75
N ARG A 86 -2.35 -2.66 5.08
CA ARG A 86 -1.40 -1.74 5.73
C ARG A 86 -2.08 -0.73 6.64
N ILE A 87 -3.12 -0.04 6.17
CA ILE A 87 -3.84 1.01 6.91
C ILE A 87 -4.61 0.44 8.11
N THR A 88 -5.10 -0.80 7.98
CA THR A 88 -5.83 -1.50 9.05
C THR A 88 -4.90 -2.09 10.11
N SER A 89 -3.61 -2.23 9.81
CA SER A 89 -2.62 -2.74 10.74
C SER A 89 -2.47 -1.86 12.00
N PRO A 90 -2.40 -2.44 13.21
CA PRO A 90 -2.25 -1.67 14.45
C PRO A 90 -0.96 -0.86 14.49
N ILE A 91 0.13 -1.35 13.88
CA ILE A 91 1.40 -0.62 13.81
C ILE A 91 1.27 0.68 13.01
N PHE A 92 0.46 0.69 11.94
CA PHE A 92 0.23 1.88 11.13
C PHE A 92 -0.51 2.94 11.94
N ALA A 93 -1.59 2.55 12.63
CA ALA A 93 -2.34 3.47 13.49
C ALA A 93 -1.46 4.05 14.62
N PHE A 94 -0.64 3.21 15.25
CA PHE A 94 0.29 3.66 16.29
C PHE A 94 1.34 4.64 15.77
N VAL A 95 1.96 4.34 14.63
CA VAL A 95 2.94 5.22 13.99
C VAL A 95 2.30 6.55 13.60
N ALA A 96 1.13 6.53 12.95
CA ALA A 96 0.44 7.73 12.49
C ALA A 96 0.10 8.71 13.63
N LEU A 97 -0.28 8.20 14.80
CA LEU A 97 -0.65 9.02 15.97
C LEU A 97 0.55 9.61 16.73
N ASN A 98 1.73 8.99 16.64
CA ASN A 98 2.89 9.36 17.46
C ASN A 98 4.05 9.95 16.66
N LEU A 99 3.89 10.06 15.34
CA LEU A 99 4.95 10.34 14.38
C LEU A 99 5.74 11.63 14.70
N ASP A 100 5.05 12.67 15.17
CA ASP A 100 5.64 13.99 15.46
C ASP A 100 6.39 14.06 16.79
N GLN A 101 6.18 13.09 17.68
CA GLN A 101 6.87 13.02 18.97
C GLN A 101 8.20 12.25 18.86
N TRP A 102 8.45 11.60 17.73
CA TRP A 102 9.59 10.70 17.57
C TRP A 102 10.86 11.42 17.14
N PRO A 103 12.05 10.94 17.56
CA PRO A 103 13.32 11.38 17.03
C PRO A 103 13.36 11.24 15.50
N MET A 104 13.97 12.23 14.84
CA MET A 104 13.96 12.36 13.38
C MET A 104 14.34 11.08 12.62
N MET A 105 15.35 10.34 13.09
CA MET A 105 15.75 9.08 12.43
C MET A 105 14.71 7.98 12.56
N LEU A 106 14.07 7.85 13.72
CA LEU A 106 13.01 6.85 13.92
C LEU A 106 11.76 7.20 13.10
N LYS A 107 11.41 8.50 13.06
CA LYS A 107 10.35 9.04 12.20
C LYS A 107 10.58 8.66 10.74
N ARG A 108 11.78 8.91 10.19
CA ARG A 108 12.11 8.58 8.79
C ARG A 108 12.00 7.08 8.47
N VAL A 109 12.46 6.21 9.39
CA VAL A 109 12.34 4.75 9.22
C VAL A 109 10.88 4.31 9.27
N ALA A 110 10.10 4.85 10.21
CA ALA A 110 8.68 4.55 10.34
C ALA A 110 7.88 4.99 9.11
N GLU A 111 8.12 6.21 8.61
CA GLU A 111 7.53 6.70 7.37
C GLU A 111 7.90 5.82 6.16
N ALA A 112 9.17 5.41 6.04
CA ALA A 112 9.62 4.55 4.94
C ALA A 112 8.96 3.15 4.97
N CYS A 113 9.05 2.46 6.10
CA CYS A 113 8.65 1.05 6.16
C CYS A 113 7.17 0.87 6.47
N VAL A 114 6.59 1.66 7.37
CA VAL A 114 5.22 1.48 7.84
C VAL A 114 4.23 2.29 6.99
N VAL A 115 4.54 3.56 6.73
CA VAL A 115 3.62 4.44 6.00
C VAL A 115 3.70 4.21 4.48
N ARG A 116 4.91 4.27 3.91
CA ARG A 116 5.14 4.02 2.48
C ARG A 116 5.14 2.53 2.12
N GLY A 117 5.35 1.64 3.09
CA GLY A 117 5.37 0.19 2.87
C GLY A 117 6.61 -0.32 2.14
N LEU A 118 7.73 0.41 2.22
CA LEU A 118 9.00 -0.05 1.65
C LEU A 118 9.54 -1.23 2.44
N THR A 119 10.16 -2.18 1.74
CA THR A 119 10.93 -3.24 2.38
C THR A 119 12.14 -2.67 3.13
N ILE A 120 12.70 -3.43 4.07
CA ILE A 120 13.88 -3.00 4.84
C ILE A 120 15.06 -2.69 3.90
N LYS A 121 15.21 -3.47 2.82
CA LYS A 121 16.24 -3.26 1.79
C LYS A 121 16.04 -1.94 1.06
N GLU A 122 14.83 -1.70 0.54
CA GLU A 122 14.50 -0.43 -0.14
C GLU A 122 14.63 0.77 0.79
N ALA A 123 14.13 0.67 2.03
CA ALA A 123 14.25 1.73 3.03
C ALA A 123 15.72 2.01 3.39
N SER A 124 16.58 0.99 3.46
CA SER A 124 18.01 1.17 3.73
C SER A 124 18.71 1.93 2.60
N ALA A 125 18.39 1.61 1.34
CA ALA A 125 18.90 2.30 0.17
C ALA A 125 18.42 3.76 0.11
N GLU A 126 17.11 3.96 0.32
CA GLU A 126 16.45 5.28 0.33
C GLU A 126 17.00 6.20 1.42
N LEU A 127 17.18 5.69 2.63
CA LEU A 127 17.61 6.48 3.79
C LEU A 127 19.14 6.58 3.92
N ARG A 128 19.90 5.84 3.11
CA ARG A 128 21.36 5.73 3.16
C ARG A 128 21.87 5.34 4.55
N ILE A 129 21.19 4.39 5.20
CA ILE A 129 21.60 3.80 6.48
C ILE A 129 21.73 2.28 6.34
N SER A 130 22.49 1.64 7.22
CA SER A 130 22.68 0.20 7.14
C SER A 130 21.36 -0.57 7.34
N TYR A 131 21.23 -1.69 6.62
CA TYR A 131 20.09 -2.62 6.75
C TYR A 131 19.79 -2.98 8.22
N TYR A 132 20.86 -3.27 9.00
CA TYR A 132 20.75 -3.60 10.42
C TYR A 132 20.16 -2.45 11.25
N SER A 133 20.52 -1.20 10.95
CA SER A 133 19.96 -0.03 11.66
C SER A 133 18.46 0.12 11.41
N VAL A 134 18.01 -0.05 10.15
CA VAL A 134 16.58 -0.03 9.81
C VAL A 134 15.84 -1.12 10.58
N ARG A 135 16.36 -2.35 10.58
CA ARG A 135 15.77 -3.49 11.30
C ARG A 135 15.66 -3.20 12.80
N ARG A 136 16.74 -2.74 13.43
CA ARG A 136 16.76 -2.40 14.86
C ARG A 136 15.74 -1.31 15.22
N HIS A 137 15.59 -0.30 14.37
CA HIS A 137 14.58 0.75 14.56
C HIS A 137 13.15 0.21 14.44
N LEU A 138 12.88 -0.72 13.53
CA LEU A 138 11.58 -1.36 13.42
C LEU A 138 11.24 -2.25 14.63
N ASP A 139 12.21 -3.02 15.12
CA ASP A 139 12.02 -3.85 16.30
C ASP A 139 11.71 -3.00 17.54
N LEU A 140 12.34 -1.83 17.67
CA LEU A 140 11.98 -0.85 18.69
C LEU A 140 10.53 -0.38 18.55
N ILE A 141 10.09 0.00 17.34
CA ILE A 141 8.72 0.47 17.10
C ILE A 141 7.69 -0.62 17.50
N ARG A 142 7.98 -1.88 17.18
CA ARG A 142 7.13 -3.02 17.60
C ARG A 142 7.08 -3.17 19.11
N THR A 143 8.23 -3.06 19.78
CA THR A 143 8.30 -3.09 21.25
C THR A 143 7.50 -1.93 21.88
N MET A 144 7.55 -0.73 21.28
CA MET A 144 6.77 0.44 21.73
C MET A 144 5.26 0.24 21.55
N LEU A 145 4.84 -0.46 20.48
CA LEU A 145 3.44 -0.84 20.27
C LEU A 145 2.98 -1.84 21.33
N GLU A 146 3.77 -2.88 21.59
CA GLU A 146 3.45 -3.93 22.58
C GLU A 146 3.36 -3.38 24.02
N THR A 147 4.24 -2.45 24.36
CA THR A 147 4.24 -1.79 25.69
C THR A 147 3.20 -0.67 25.81
N GLY A 148 2.56 -0.26 24.70
CA GLY A 148 1.56 0.81 24.66
C GLY A 148 2.09 2.19 25.08
N THR A 149 3.41 2.37 25.23
CA THR A 149 3.98 3.56 25.83
C THR A 149 4.99 4.22 24.87
N PRO A 150 4.56 5.19 24.05
CA PRO A 150 5.47 5.87 23.12
C PRO A 150 6.50 6.74 23.85
N GLY A 151 6.19 7.26 25.03
CA GLY A 151 7.05 8.22 25.75
C GLY A 151 8.10 7.61 26.69
N ALA A 152 7.77 6.56 27.43
CA ALA A 152 8.63 6.07 28.52
C ALA A 152 9.94 5.45 28.03
N ALA A 153 9.90 4.73 26.90
CA ALA A 153 11.10 4.17 26.30
C ALA A 153 12.04 5.25 25.73
N MET A 154 11.49 6.38 25.25
CA MET A 154 12.25 7.41 24.54
C MET A 154 13.07 8.31 25.45
N SER A 155 12.58 8.62 26.65
CA SER A 155 13.31 9.44 27.65
C SER A 155 14.65 8.83 28.07
N SER A 156 14.76 7.50 27.98
CA SER A 156 15.97 6.77 28.33
C SER A 156 17.06 6.82 27.26
N TRP A 157 16.69 7.05 25.98
CA TRP A 157 17.61 7.02 24.85
C TRP A 157 18.35 8.33 24.60
N THR A 158 17.73 9.47 24.88
CA THR A 158 18.45 10.76 24.91
C THR A 158 19.34 10.90 26.14
N SER A 159 19.02 10.16 27.21
CA SER A 159 19.83 10.09 28.44
C SER A 159 20.94 9.02 28.38
N ALA A 160 21.12 8.35 27.24
CA ALA A 160 22.22 7.40 27.06
C ALA A 160 23.55 8.14 27.33
N PRO A 161 24.31 7.73 28.35
CA PRO A 161 25.43 8.54 28.85
C PRO A 161 26.45 8.72 27.74
N ALA A 162 26.90 9.97 27.55
CA ALA A 162 27.97 10.36 26.64
C ALA A 162 29.32 9.63 26.86
N ARG A 163 29.38 8.67 27.79
CA ARG A 163 30.56 7.87 28.15
C ARG A 163 31.01 6.87 27.08
N ALA A 164 30.21 6.57 26.05
CA ALA A 164 30.64 5.70 24.94
C ALA A 164 31.28 6.44 23.75
N ARG A 165 31.47 7.78 23.83
CA ARG A 165 32.05 8.59 22.73
C ARG A 165 33.53 8.92 22.88
N ARG A 166 34.21 8.44 23.93
CA ARG A 166 35.67 8.59 24.07
C ARG A 166 36.35 7.24 24.01
N GLY A 167 37.08 7.03 22.91
CA GLY A 167 38.22 6.11 22.86
C GLY A 167 37.90 4.72 22.33
N GLY A 168 38.35 4.46 21.11
CA GLY A 168 38.52 3.12 20.58
C GLY A 168 38.05 3.01 19.14
N ASP A 169 38.99 3.19 18.21
CA ASP A 169 38.99 2.64 16.85
C ASP A 169 37.66 2.07 16.35
N LEU A 170 36.88 2.91 15.68
CA LEU A 170 36.10 2.40 14.56
C LEU A 170 37.11 2.29 13.41
N PRO A 171 37.55 1.07 13.01
CA PRO A 171 38.37 0.95 11.83
C PRO A 171 37.62 1.65 10.71
N ALA A 172 38.34 2.51 9.99
CA ALA A 172 37.86 3.15 8.80
C ALA A 172 37.29 2.07 7.87
N LEU A 173 35.98 1.84 7.94
CA LEU A 173 35.18 1.20 6.92
C LEU A 173 35.17 2.17 5.75
N LYS A 174 36.33 2.23 5.08
CA LYS A 174 36.41 2.38 3.65
C LYS A 174 35.47 1.31 3.11
N ASN A 175 34.23 1.70 2.83
CA ASN A 175 33.49 1.14 1.72
C ASN A 175 34.26 1.53 0.45
N GLN A 176 35.43 0.90 0.29
CA GLN A 176 36.03 0.66 -1.01
C GLN A 176 35.03 -0.21 -1.72
N LEU A 177 34.34 0.41 -2.67
CA LEU A 177 33.81 -0.26 -3.84
C LEU A 177 34.98 -1.02 -4.45
N HIS A 178 35.18 -2.27 -4.04
CA HIS A 178 35.95 -3.24 -4.80
C HIS A 178 35.14 -3.54 -6.05
N ALA A 179 35.52 -2.90 -7.14
CA ALA A 179 35.48 -3.53 -8.43
C ALA A 179 36.56 -4.62 -8.43
N GLY A 180 36.20 -5.82 -8.89
CA GLY A 180 37.05 -7.01 -8.95
C GLY A 180 36.58 -8.07 -7.96
N GLU A 181 36.40 -9.33 -8.31
CA GLU A 181 36.63 -10.08 -9.53
C GLU A 181 35.57 -11.18 -9.57
N ALA A 182 35.25 -11.66 -10.77
CA ALA A 182 34.41 -12.83 -10.95
C ALA A 182 35.18 -14.04 -10.38
N GLU A 183 34.68 -14.60 -9.28
CA GLU A 183 34.99 -15.99 -8.91
C GLU A 183 33.81 -16.83 -9.39
N ASP A 184 34.13 -17.64 -10.40
CA ASP A 184 33.33 -18.76 -10.89
C ASP A 184 33.25 -19.80 -9.76
N ASP A 185 32.21 -19.73 -8.93
CA ASP A 185 31.81 -20.83 -8.06
C ASP A 185 30.73 -21.64 -8.79
N ASP A 186 31.23 -22.60 -9.58
CA ASP A 186 30.52 -23.80 -10.00
C ASP A 186 30.20 -24.64 -8.75
N GLU A 187 29.10 -24.35 -8.06
CA GLU A 187 28.47 -25.31 -7.15
C GLU A 187 27.07 -25.67 -7.67
N ASP A 188 27.04 -26.88 -8.23
CA ASP A 188 25.86 -27.67 -8.54
C ASP A 188 24.91 -27.73 -7.34
N ASP A 189 23.79 -26.98 -7.37
CA ASP A 189 22.61 -27.31 -6.56
C ASP A 189 21.52 -27.90 -7.43
N GLU A 190 21.50 -29.22 -7.36
CA GLU A 190 20.47 -30.15 -7.76
C GLU A 190 19.04 -29.60 -7.58
N THR A 191 18.33 -29.54 -8.71
CA THR A 191 17.02 -30.19 -8.80
C THR A 191 15.91 -29.67 -7.88
N PHE A 192 15.59 -28.38 -7.92
CA PHE A 192 14.28 -27.90 -7.44
C PHE A 192 13.23 -28.08 -8.54
N GLY A 193 12.50 -29.20 -8.43
CA GLY A 193 11.63 -29.75 -9.45
C GLY A 193 10.59 -28.81 -10.07
N ASP A 194 10.45 -28.98 -11.39
CA ASP A 194 9.21 -29.15 -12.14
C ASP A 194 7.93 -28.71 -11.39
N ARG A 195 7.77 -27.40 -11.19
CA ARG A 195 6.45 -26.78 -11.14
C ARG A 195 6.13 -26.27 -12.54
N ARG A 196 5.53 -27.17 -13.31
CA ARG A 196 4.61 -26.81 -14.39
C ARG A 196 3.52 -25.96 -13.77
N ASP A 197 3.58 -24.67 -14.01
CA ASP A 197 2.40 -23.87 -14.19
C ASP A 197 2.50 -23.31 -15.61
N ASP A 198 2.00 -24.12 -16.53
CA ASP A 198 1.54 -23.74 -17.86
C ASP A 198 0.48 -22.63 -17.72
N ASP A 199 0.89 -21.41 -17.40
CA ASP A 199 0.12 -20.19 -17.60
C ASP A 199 0.90 -19.33 -18.57
N ASP A 200 0.90 -19.77 -19.82
CA ASP A 200 1.19 -19.00 -21.02
C ASP A 200 0.21 -17.81 -21.04
N PRO A 201 0.64 -16.57 -20.70
CA PRO A 201 -0.21 -15.42 -20.92
C PRO A 201 -0.20 -15.20 -22.42
N ALA A 202 -1.24 -15.72 -23.08
CA ALA A 202 -1.61 -15.44 -24.45
C ALA A 202 -1.06 -14.07 -24.85
N GLU A 203 -0.06 -14.07 -25.73
CA GLU A 203 0.50 -12.84 -26.27
C GLU A 203 -0.68 -11.95 -26.69
N PRO A 204 -0.77 -10.71 -26.20
CA PRO A 204 -1.77 -9.80 -26.74
C PRO A 204 -1.45 -9.68 -28.23
N GLU A 205 -2.38 -10.18 -29.05
CA GLU A 205 -2.34 -10.02 -30.49
C GLU A 205 -1.84 -8.62 -30.80
N ARG A 206 -0.70 -8.57 -31.48
CA ARG A 206 -0.23 -7.36 -32.11
C ARG A 206 -1.38 -6.88 -32.97
N CYS A 207 -2.07 -5.82 -32.55
CA CYS A 207 -2.87 -5.01 -33.44
C CYS A 207 -1.90 -4.38 -34.45
N GLU A 208 -1.58 -5.15 -35.48
CA GLU A 208 -1.24 -4.65 -36.79
C GLU A 208 -2.49 -3.92 -37.32
N GLU A 209 -2.73 -2.70 -36.84
CA GLU A 209 -3.55 -1.74 -37.57
C GLU A 209 -2.61 -0.86 -38.37
N GLU A 210 -2.18 -1.44 -39.49
CA GLU A 210 -1.72 -0.69 -40.65
C GLU A 210 -2.77 0.33 -41.05
N GLY A 211 -2.36 1.59 -41.15
CA GLY A 211 -2.85 2.48 -42.20
C GLY A 211 -4.05 3.37 -41.87
N ARG A 212 -3.75 4.59 -41.40
CA ARG A 212 -4.16 5.76 -42.19
C ARG A 212 -3.28 6.97 -41.96
N ALA A 213 -2.44 7.22 -42.95
CA ALA A 213 -1.85 8.52 -43.21
C ALA A 213 -2.98 9.56 -43.39
N GLY A 214 -3.09 10.48 -42.45
CA GLY A 214 -3.92 11.68 -42.54
C GLY A 214 -3.04 12.91 -42.34
N ARG A 215 -2.28 13.27 -43.39
CA ARG A 215 -1.61 14.56 -43.48
C ARG A 215 -2.66 15.66 -43.47
N HIS A 216 -2.72 16.46 -42.42
CA HIS A 216 -3.25 17.82 -42.54
C HIS A 216 -2.21 18.80 -42.01
N ALA A 217 -1.42 19.29 -42.97
CA ALA A 217 -0.82 20.61 -42.88
C ALA A 217 -1.95 21.64 -42.70
N SER A 218 -1.94 22.38 -41.61
CA SER A 218 -2.55 23.71 -41.55
C SER A 218 -1.45 24.71 -41.30
N SER A 219 -0.96 25.20 -42.43
CA SER A 219 -0.30 26.47 -42.59
C SER A 219 -1.25 27.62 -42.27
N ASN A 220 -0.64 28.76 -41.98
CA ASN A 220 -1.14 30.14 -42.11
C ASN A 220 -1.86 30.75 -40.91
N GLY A 221 -1.16 31.72 -40.32
CA GLY A 221 -1.75 32.70 -39.41
C GLY A 221 -0.82 33.86 -39.08
N SER A 222 -0.04 34.34 -40.05
CA SER A 222 0.72 35.60 -39.94
C SER A 222 -0.28 36.76 -39.82
N GLY A 223 -0.43 37.31 -38.61
CA GLY A 223 -1.28 38.46 -38.31
C GLY A 223 -0.44 39.70 -38.01
N ARG A 224 -0.15 40.44 -39.07
CA ARG A 224 0.53 41.74 -39.12
C ARG A 224 -0.38 42.87 -38.58
N LEU A 225 0.23 43.77 -37.79
CA LEU A 225 0.09 45.24 -37.73
C LEU A 225 -1.29 45.95 -37.75
N GLY A 226 -1.45 46.86 -36.77
CA GLY A 226 -2.22 48.13 -36.85
C GLY A 226 -2.70 48.54 -35.45
N ARG A 227 -2.47 49.73 -34.89
CA ARG A 227 -1.89 51.02 -35.34
C ARG A 227 -1.33 51.73 -34.11
#